data_AF-A0A9E6TFR0-F1
#
_entry.id   AF-A0A9E6TFR0-F1
#
_cell.length_a   1.000
_cell.length_b   1.000
_cell.length_c   1.000
_cell.angle_alpha   90.00
_cell.angle_beta   90.00
_cell.angle_gamma   90.00
#
_symmetry.space_group_name_H-M   'P 1'
#
loop_
_entity.id
_entity.type
_entity.pdbx_description
1 polymer ?
#
loop_
_entity_poly.entity_id
_entity_poly.type
_entity_poly.pdbx_seq_one_letter_code
_entity_poly.pdbx_strand_id
1 'polypeptide(L)' 'MEKRMSDRDDSIIPPVNGPLKDAAKDVIAQPSSIIFCVDPDDPIIGKIRAGRRVSYEVMKSDTGQQYAINVRLVRDRRNR' A
#
# COMPACT_ATOMS: atom_id res chain seq x y z
N MET A 1 -26.74 -66.88 -10.87
CA MET A 1 -26.12 -66.16 -9.74
C MET A 1 -26.05 -64.70 -10.11
N GLU A 2 -26.48 -63.83 -9.19
CA GLU A 2 -26.95 -62.45 -9.36
C GLU A 2 -26.06 -61.47 -10.13
N LYS A 3 -26.69 -60.42 -10.70
CA LYS A 3 -26.33 -58.98 -10.59
C LYS A 3 -27.33 -58.15 -11.42
N ARG A 4 -28.47 -57.76 -10.82
CA ARG A 4 -28.77 -56.45 -10.19
C ARG A 4 -28.75 -55.27 -11.18
N MET A 5 -29.96 -54.83 -11.51
CA MET A 5 -30.29 -53.55 -12.11
C MET A 5 -30.02 -52.38 -11.15
N SER A 6 -29.84 -51.21 -11.75
CA SER A 6 -30.11 -49.87 -11.21
C SER A 6 -29.19 -49.35 -10.09
N ASP A 7 -28.54 -48.22 -10.34
CA ASP A 7 -29.04 -46.88 -9.95
C ASP A 7 -27.92 -45.82 -10.01
N ARG A 8 -28.25 -44.71 -10.68
CA ARG A 8 -27.85 -43.32 -10.38
C ARG A 8 -26.40 -42.89 -10.64
N ASP A 9 -26.27 -42.30 -11.83
CA ASP A 9 -25.60 -41.03 -12.05
C ASP A 9 -25.91 -40.04 -10.91
N ASP A 10 -24.91 -39.73 -10.09
CA ASP A 10 -24.81 -38.46 -9.36
C ASP A 10 -23.35 -38.30 -8.92
N SER A 11 -22.51 -37.89 -9.88
CA SER A 11 -21.18 -37.38 -9.56
C SER A 11 -21.39 -36.09 -8.76
N ILE A 12 -21.37 -36.20 -7.43
CA ILE A 12 -21.39 -35.06 -6.52
C ILE A 12 -20.08 -34.29 -6.73
N ILE A 13 -20.12 -33.33 -7.65
CA ILE A 13 -19.12 -32.26 -7.74
C ILE A 13 -19.30 -31.44 -6.46
N PRO A 14 -18.28 -31.34 -5.57
CA PRO A 14 -18.39 -30.43 -4.44
C PRO A 14 -18.54 -29.00 -4.99
N PRO A 15 -19.46 -28.19 -4.44
CA PRO A 15 -19.69 -26.85 -4.95
C PRO A 15 -18.41 -26.04 -4.86
N VAL A 16 -18.06 -25.42 -5.98
CA VAL A 16 -17.00 -24.41 -6.08
C VAL A 16 -17.30 -23.32 -5.05
N ASN A 17 -16.57 -23.34 -3.93
CA ASN A 17 -16.51 -22.17 -3.06
C ASN A 17 -15.98 -21.05 -3.93
N GLY A 18 -16.80 -20.00 -4.07
CA GLY A 18 -16.68 -18.96 -5.09
C GLY A 18 -15.38 -18.15 -5.03
N PRO A 19 -15.32 -17.00 -5.72
CA PRO A 19 -14.14 -16.15 -5.66
C PRO A 19 -13.86 -15.84 -4.20
N LEU A 20 -12.65 -16.15 -3.73
CA LEU A 20 -12.10 -15.74 -2.44
C LEU A 20 -12.02 -14.20 -2.43
N LYS A 21 -13.17 -13.57 -2.28
CA LYS A 21 -13.34 -12.24 -1.74
C LYS A 21 -13.20 -12.40 -0.23
N ASP A 22 -12.50 -11.47 0.40
CA ASP A 22 -12.05 -11.46 1.79
C ASP A 22 -10.71 -12.20 1.98
N ALA A 23 -9.57 -11.55 2.17
CA ALA A 23 -9.34 -10.21 2.69
C ALA A 23 -8.36 -9.47 1.79
N ALA A 24 -8.80 -8.37 1.19
CA ALA A 24 -7.95 -7.19 1.23
C ALA A 24 -7.77 -6.93 2.73
N LYS A 25 -6.74 -7.52 3.33
CA LYS A 25 -6.23 -7.02 4.59
C LYS A 25 -6.00 -5.56 4.27
N ASP A 26 -6.81 -4.68 4.85
CA ASP A 26 -6.36 -3.36 5.21
C ASP A 26 -5.15 -3.58 6.11
N VAL A 27 -4.03 -3.91 5.47
CA VAL A 27 -2.72 -3.62 5.97
C VAL A 27 -2.79 -2.12 6.05
N ILE A 28 -3.18 -1.63 7.22
CA ILE A 28 -2.85 -0.28 7.65
C ILE A 28 -1.34 -0.29 7.55
N ALA A 29 -0.83 0.09 6.38
CA ALA A 29 0.58 0.08 6.10
C ALA A 29 1.19 0.92 7.20
N GLN A 30 2.04 0.30 8.02
CA GLN A 30 2.72 1.05 9.04
C GLN A 30 3.41 2.22 8.33
N PRO A 31 3.19 3.46 8.78
CA PRO A 31 3.71 4.62 8.09
C PRO A 31 5.23 4.47 7.98
N SER A 32 5.73 4.32 6.76
CA SER A 32 7.15 4.24 6.51
C SER A 32 7.73 5.65 6.61
N SER A 33 8.86 5.75 7.31
CA SER A 33 9.63 7.00 7.39
C SER A 33 10.60 7.06 6.21
N ILE A 34 10.87 8.27 5.72
CA ILE A 34 11.86 8.53 4.68
C ILE A 34 12.78 9.68 5.12
N ILE A 35 14.07 9.54 4.83
CA ILE A 35 15.09 10.51 5.19
C ILE A 35 15.23 11.53 4.04
N PHE A 36 15.31 12.81 4.38
CA PHE A 36 15.72 13.86 3.46
C PHE A 36 16.85 14.67 4.10
N CYS A 37 17.77 15.16 3.28
CA CYS A 37 18.81 16.09 3.70
C CYS A 37 18.41 17.50 3.27
N VAL A 38 18.77 18.48 4.09
CA VAL A 38 18.48 19.89 3.83
C VAL A 38 19.65 20.71 4.34
N ASP A 39 20.06 21.72 3.56
CA ASP A 39 21.06 22.68 4.00
C ASP A 39 20.54 23.46 5.21
N PRO A 40 21.36 23.72 6.24
CA PRO A 40 20.93 24.43 7.44
C PRO A 40 20.41 25.85 7.14
N ASP A 41 20.87 26.45 6.04
CA ASP A 41 20.45 27.78 5.58
C ASP A 41 19.19 27.75 4.69
N ASP A 42 18.66 26.57 4.36
CA ASP A 42 17.46 26.47 3.51
C ASP A 42 16.22 26.96 4.29
N PRO A 43 15.47 27.93 3.73
CA PRO A 43 14.27 28.48 4.38
C PRO A 43 13.14 27.46 4.60
N ILE A 44 13.22 26.25 4.04
CA ILE A 44 12.27 25.17 4.25
C ILE A 44 12.35 24.59 5.67
N ILE A 45 13.51 24.63 6.34
CA ILE A 45 13.73 24.10 7.70
C ILE A 45 12.71 24.67 8.69
N GLY A 46 12.48 25.99 8.65
CA GLY A 46 11.53 26.64 9.57
C GLY A 46 10.05 26.37 9.26
N LYS A 47 9.77 25.80 8.08
CA LYS A 47 8.41 25.63 7.55
C LYS A 47 7.91 24.18 7.62
N ILE A 48 8.80 23.19 7.61
CA ILE A 48 8.44 21.79 7.82
C ILE A 48 8.16 21.59 9.32
N ARG A 49 6.97 21.09 9.64
CA ARG A 49 6.50 20.84 11.02
C ARG A 49 5.63 19.60 11.05
N ALA A 50 5.50 18.99 12.22
CA ALA A 50 4.63 17.84 12.42
C ALA A 50 3.19 18.10 11.90
N GLY A 51 2.62 17.13 11.20
CA GLY A 51 1.29 17.22 10.61
C GLY A 51 1.21 18.03 9.31
N ARG A 52 2.29 18.69 8.88
CA ARG A 52 2.30 19.45 7.62
C ARG A 52 2.64 18.56 6.43
N ARG A 53 1.89 18.73 5.33
CA ARG A 53 2.09 17.95 4.11
C ARG A 53 3.20 18.53 3.23
N VAL A 54 4.05 17.64 2.72
CA VAL A 54 5.10 17.95 1.76
C VAL A 54 4.97 17.03 0.54
N SER A 55 5.41 17.52 -0.61
CA SER A 55 5.65 16.71 -1.81
C SER A 55 7.14 16.43 -1.91
N TYR A 56 7.50 15.25 -2.40
CA TYR A 56 8.88 14.85 -2.60
C TYR A 56 8.95 13.84 -3.73
N GLU A 57 10.15 13.66 -4.27
CA GLU A 57 10.49 12.57 -5.17
C GLU A 57 11.34 11.55 -4.41
N VAL A 58 11.23 10.26 -4.78
CA VAL A 58 12.00 9.19 -4.14
C VAL A 58 13.20 8.85 -5.00
N MET A 59 14.38 8.89 -4.40
CA MET A 59 15.61 8.38 -5.00
C MET A 59 16.12 7.18 -4.20
N LYS A 60 16.54 6.13 -4.89
CA LYS A 60 17.15 4.95 -4.29
C LYS A 60 18.66 5.01 -4.52
N SER A 61 19.43 4.94 -3.44
CA SER A 61 20.89 4.81 -3.52
C SER A 61 21.31 3.42 -3.99
N ASP A 62 22.59 3.28 -4.35
CA ASP A 62 23.17 2.01 -4.77
C ASP A 62 23.11 0.93 -3.67
N THR A 63 23.14 1.36 -2.40
CA THR A 63 22.96 0.49 -1.22
C THR A 63 21.51 0.03 -1.02
N GLY A 64 20.58 0.57 -1.81
CA GLY A 64 19.16 0.29 -1.73
C GLY A 64 18.37 1.17 -0.75
N GLN A 65 19.04 2.02 0.03
CA GLN A 65 18.40 3.01 0.89
C GLN A 65 17.62 4.04 0.07
N GLN A 66 16.40 4.37 0.50
CA GLN A 66 15.55 5.39 -0.10
C GLN A 66 15.71 6.74 0.59
N TYR A 67 15.73 7.80 -0.22
CA TYR A 67 15.81 9.20 0.19
C TYR A 67 14.73 10.02 -0.48
N ALA A 68 14.19 10.99 0.24
CA ALA A 68 13.32 12.00 -0.31
C ALA A 68 14.17 13.17 -0.83
N ILE A 69 13.98 13.51 -2.09
CA ILE A 69 14.62 14.63 -2.77
C ILE A 69 13.57 15.62 -3.27
N ASN A 70 13.99 16.82 -3.65
CA ASN A 70 13.10 17.87 -4.16
C ASN A 70 11.90 18.16 -3.24
N VAL A 71 12.13 18.16 -1.92
CA VAL A 71 11.09 18.35 -0.91
C VAL A 71 10.49 19.76 -1.01
N ARG A 72 9.16 19.84 -1.12
CA ARG A 72 8.42 21.11 -1.24
C ARG A 72 7.19 21.10 -0.35
N LEU A 73 6.86 22.24 0.24
CA LEU A 73 5.60 22.39 0.99
C LEU A 73 4.41 22.31 0.04
N VAL A 74 3.45 21.47 0.37
CA VAL A 74 2.14 21.53 -0.29
C VAL A 74 1.40 22.72 0.28
N ARG A 75 0.93 23.63 -0.58
CA ARG A 75 0.05 24.72 -0.14
C ARG A 75 -1.27 24.09 0.30
N ASP A 76 -1.60 24.25 1.58
CA ASP A 76 -2.95 23.96 2.03
C ASP A 76 -3.91 24.89 1.27
N ARG A 77 -4.80 24.32 0.46
CA ARG A 77 -5.96 25.04 -0.07
C ARG A 77 -7.00 25.26 1.04
N ARG A 78 -6.59 25.84 2.17
CA ARG A 78 -7.53 26.36 3.17
C ARG A 78 -7.74 27.84 2.88
N ASN A 79 -8.82 28.07 2.13
CA ASN A 79 -9.69 29.24 2.11
C ASN A 79 -9.03 30.62 2.02
N ARG A 80 -9.11 31.19 0.82
CA ARG A 80 -9.25 32.65 0.64
C ARG A 80 -10.71 33.03 0.87
#